data_AF-A0A7X8ZBB8-F1
#
_entry.id   AF-A0A7X8ZBB8-F1
#
_cell.length_a   1.000
_cell.length_b   1.000
_cell.length_c   1.000
_cell.angle_alpha   90.00
_cell.angle_beta   90.00
_cell.angle_gamma   90.00
#
_symmetry.space_group_name_H-M   'P 1'
#
loop_
_entity.id
_entity.type
_entity.pdbx_description
1 polymer ?
#
loop_
_entity_poly.entity_id
_entity_poly.type
_entity_poly.pdbx_seq_one_letter_code
_entity_poly.pdbx_strand_id
1 'polypeptide(L)'
;MSSEPLQLFSDGHFNESVRKATERLENFVQEISNLGLSGRDLMANAFRDGTYVNTFNIQPENQQGFIEGYKFLTMGAMASIRNIFSHGDEERRSPEECFEMLLFINWLFRCIKTVT
;
A
#
# COMPACT_ATOMS: atom_id res chain seq x y z
N MET A 1 -3.60 3.82 23.12
CA MET A 1 -4.43 3.44 21.96
C MET A 1 -3.54 2.70 20.98
N SER A 2 -4.01 1.60 20.38
CA SER A 2 -3.20 0.79 19.47
C SER A 2 -2.93 1.54 18.18
N SER A 3 -1.70 1.43 17.66
CA SER A 3 -1.29 1.96 16.34
C SER A 3 -1.31 0.91 15.23
N GLU A 4 -1.77 -0.31 15.55
CA GLU A 4 -1.86 -1.43 14.62
C GLU A 4 -3.15 -1.33 13.79
N PRO A 5 -3.07 -1.36 12.44
CA PRO A 5 -4.24 -1.23 11.58
C PRO A 5 -5.40 -2.19 11.92
N LEU A 6 -5.09 -3.47 12.19
CA LEU A 6 -6.11 -4.46 12.50
C LEU A 6 -6.81 -4.17 13.83
N GLN A 7 -6.07 -3.72 14.85
CA GLN A 7 -6.66 -3.37 16.14
C GLN A 7 -7.56 -2.14 16.02
N LEU A 8 -7.12 -1.12 15.27
CA LEU A 8 -7.93 0.07 14.97
C LEU A 8 -9.25 -0.33 14.29
N PHE A 9 -9.20 -1.27 13.35
CA PHE A 9 -10.40 -1.79 12.70
C PHE A 9 -11.33 -2.50 13.70
N SER A 10 -10.80 -3.40 14.53
CA SER A 10 -11.56 -4.11 15.57
C SER A 10 -12.20 -3.18 16.60
N ASP A 11 -11.54 -2.06 16.90
CA ASP A 11 -12.03 -1.03 17.82
C ASP A 11 -13.06 -0.07 17.17
N GLY A 12 -13.36 -0.24 15.87
CA GLY A 12 -14.33 0.56 15.13
C GLY A 12 -13.78 1.83 14.49
N HIS A 13 -12.46 2.04 14.54
CA HIS A 13 -11.74 3.15 13.92
C HIS A 13 -11.41 2.86 12.45
N PHE A 14 -12.44 2.66 11.62
CA PHE A 14 -12.28 2.15 10.25
C PHE A 14 -11.42 3.05 9.34
N ASN A 15 -11.74 4.33 9.19
CA ASN A 15 -10.94 5.26 8.37
C ASN A 15 -9.47 5.31 8.83
N GLU A 16 -9.25 5.38 10.15
CA GLU A 16 -7.91 5.43 10.73
C GLU A 16 -7.14 4.13 10.52
N SER A 17 -7.81 2.98 10.53
CA SER A 17 -7.20 1.69 10.22
C SER A 17 -6.63 1.64 8.79
N VAL A 18 -7.38 2.14 7.81
CA VAL A 18 -6.95 2.21 6.40
C VAL A 18 -5.82 3.23 6.24
N ARG A 19 -5.95 4.40 6.88
CA ARG A 19 -4.89 5.43 6.90
C ARG A 19 -3.58 4.87 7.45
N LYS A 20 -3.64 4.14 8.57
CA LYS A 20 -2.45 3.52 9.17
C LYS A 20 -1.88 2.37 8.34
N ALA A 21 -2.72 1.57 7.68
CA ALA A 21 -2.23 0.53 6.78
C ALA A 21 -1.48 1.11 5.57
N THR A 22 -2.02 2.17 4.97
CA THR A 22 -1.36 2.88 3.86
C THR A 22 -0.10 3.65 4.30
N GLU A 23 -0.07 4.20 5.52
CA GLU A 23 1.13 4.75 6.18
C GLU A 23 2.25 3.74 6.31
N ARG A 24 1.93 2.54 6.77
CA ARG A 24 2.93 1.47 6.86
C ARG A 24 3.46 1.04 5.51
N LEU A 25 2.59 0.94 4.50
CA LEU A 25 3.03 0.56 3.15
C LEU A 25 4.01 1.58 2.59
N GLU A 26 3.69 2.87 2.72
CA GLU A 26 4.57 3.95 2.29
C GLU A 26 5.92 3.91 3.02
N ASN A 27 5.91 3.86 4.35
CA ASN A 27 7.14 3.83 5.15
C ASN A 27 8.01 2.62 4.80
N PHE A 28 7.41 1.44 4.66
CA PHE A 28 8.13 0.24 4.26
C PHE A 28 8.79 0.40 2.88
N VAL A 29 8.09 1.00 1.92
CA VAL A 29 8.66 1.26 0.59
C VAL A 29 9.79 2.31 0.66
N GLN A 30 9.67 3.35 1.50
CA GLN A 30 10.76 4.30 1.74
C GLN A 30 12.00 3.61 2.30
N GLU A 31 11.82 2.72 3.28
CA GLU A 31 12.91 1.97 3.92
C GLU A 31 13.66 1.08 2.93
N ILE A 32 12.95 0.27 2.13
CA ILE A 32 13.62 -0.65 1.20
C ILE A 32 14.23 0.03 -0.03
N SER A 33 13.66 1.17 -0.44
CA SER A 33 14.13 1.92 -1.62
C SER A 33 15.17 2.99 -1.28
N ASN A 34 15.27 3.38 0.00
CA ASN A 34 16.10 4.49 0.47
C ASN A 34 15.86 5.80 -0.31
N LEU A 35 14.62 6.02 -0.75
CA LEU A 35 14.20 7.23 -1.47
C LEU A 35 13.58 8.23 -0.50
N GLY A 36 14.02 9.49 -0.58
CA GLY A 36 13.40 10.62 0.14
C GLY A 36 12.10 11.14 -0.51
N LEU A 37 11.33 10.25 -1.14
CA LEU A 37 10.08 10.56 -1.84
C LEU A 37 8.88 10.07 -1.03
N SER A 38 7.68 10.57 -1.37
CA SER A 38 6.42 10.16 -0.73
C SER A 38 5.30 9.92 -1.75
N GLY A 39 4.23 9.29 -1.28
CA GLY A 39 2.99 9.04 -1.98
C GLY A 39 3.19 8.42 -3.35
N ARG A 40 2.53 9.00 -4.35
CA ARG A 40 2.58 8.52 -5.73
C ARG A 40 3.99 8.50 -6.31
N ASP A 41 4.79 9.53 -6.03
CA ASP A 41 6.13 9.67 -6.62
C ASP A 41 7.11 8.64 -6.05
N LEU A 42 6.98 8.32 -4.76
CA LEU A 42 7.70 7.20 -4.16
C LEU A 42 7.41 5.90 -4.90
N MET A 43 6.13 5.54 -5.06
CA MET A 43 5.74 4.27 -5.67
C MET A 43 6.17 4.18 -7.14
N ALA A 44 6.08 5.30 -7.88
CA ALA A 44 6.52 5.37 -9.27
C ALA A 44 8.02 5.09 -9.44
N ASN A 45 8.84 5.58 -8.51
CA ASN A 45 10.30 5.43 -8.56
C ASN A 45 10.77 4.11 -7.96
N ALA A 46 10.22 3.68 -6.83
CA ALA A 46 10.59 2.43 -6.18
C ALA A 46 10.28 1.21 -7.05
N PHE A 47 9.14 1.20 -7.74
CA PHE A 47 8.70 0.05 -8.56
C PHE A 47 8.94 0.24 -10.06
N ARG A 48 9.90 1.09 -10.45
CA ARG A 48 10.19 1.39 -11.86
C ARG A 48 10.65 0.16 -12.66
N ASP A 49 11.50 -0.67 -12.08
CA ASP A 49 12.21 -1.76 -12.76
C ASP A 49 11.99 -3.15 -12.13
N GLY A 50 11.07 -3.25 -11.16
CA GLY A 50 10.74 -4.51 -10.50
C GLY A 50 11.75 -4.98 -9.45
N THR A 51 12.77 -4.17 -9.12
CA THR A 51 13.78 -4.52 -8.09
C THR A 51 13.14 -5.06 -6.81
N TYR A 52 12.09 -4.39 -6.31
CA TYR A 52 11.41 -4.74 -5.08
C TYR A 52 10.12 -5.56 -5.26
N VAL A 53 9.75 -5.96 -6.48
CA VAL A 53 8.49 -6.68 -6.74
C VAL A 53 8.74 -8.18 -6.77
N ASN A 54 8.03 -8.94 -5.95
CA ASN A 54 8.12 -10.39 -5.92
C ASN A 54 7.37 -11.01 -7.11
N THR A 55 8.13 -11.56 -8.05
CA THR A 55 7.63 -12.24 -9.25
C THR A 55 7.82 -13.76 -9.23
N PHE A 56 8.18 -14.35 -8.08
CA PHE A 56 8.56 -15.77 -7.97
C PHE A 56 7.50 -16.73 -8.53
N ASN A 57 6.22 -16.44 -8.31
CA ASN A 57 5.10 -17.26 -8.79
C ASN A 57 4.51 -16.79 -10.13
N ILE A 58 5.17 -15.86 -10.83
CA ILE A 58 4.71 -15.29 -12.11
C ILE A 58 5.54 -15.88 -13.24
N GLN A 59 4.86 -16.42 -14.26
CA GLN A 59 5.52 -16.96 -15.46
C GLN A 59 6.40 -15.88 -16.13
N PRO A 60 7.60 -16.23 -16.63
CA PRO A 60 8.56 -15.26 -17.17
C PRO A 60 7.97 -14.24 -18.16
N GLU A 61 7.13 -14.71 -19.08
CA GLU A 61 6.46 -13.89 -20.10
C GLU A 61 5.48 -12.85 -19.53
N ASN A 62 4.98 -13.07 -18.30
CA ASN A 62 4.02 -12.19 -17.63
C ASN A 62 4.67 -11.26 -16.59
N GLN A 63 5.95 -11.45 -16.27
CA GLN A 63 6.61 -10.71 -15.18
C GLN A 63 6.66 -9.20 -15.44
N GLN A 64 6.98 -8.80 -16.67
CA GLN A 64 7.08 -7.37 -17.01
C GLN A 64 5.74 -6.66 -16.86
N GLY A 65 4.66 -7.28 -17.37
CA GLY A 65 3.31 -6.74 -17.22
C GLY A 65 2.85 -6.69 -15.77
N PHE A 66 3.21 -7.71 -14.98
CA PHE A 66 2.92 -7.74 -13.55
C PHE A 66 3.64 -6.61 -12.79
N ILE A 67 4.94 -6.39 -13.05
CA ILE A 67 5.72 -5.31 -12.43
C ILE A 67 5.10 -3.95 -12.74
N GLU A 68 4.76 -3.71 -14.01
CA GLU A 68 4.16 -2.45 -14.43
C GLU A 68 2.77 -2.24 -13.83
N GLY A 69 1.92 -3.28 -13.84
CA GLY A 69 0.60 -3.23 -13.21
C GLY A 69 0.70 -2.97 -11.70
N TYR A 70 1.62 -3.64 -11.01
CA TYR A 70 1.85 -3.46 -9.58
C TYR A 70 2.29 -2.02 -9.24
N LYS A 71 3.20 -1.45 -10.04
CA LYS A 71 3.57 -0.03 -9.94
C LYS A 71 2.36 0.89 -10.06
N PHE A 72 1.48 0.66 -11.04
CA PHE A 72 0.27 1.49 -11.18
C PHE A 72 -0.72 1.32 -10.04
N LEU A 73 -0.90 0.10 -9.53
CA LEU A 73 -1.78 -0.17 -8.39
C LEU A 73 -1.30 0.52 -7.10
N THR A 74 0.00 0.47 -6.82
CA THR A 74 0.58 1.14 -5.65
C THR A 74 0.53 2.67 -5.77
N MET A 75 0.82 3.22 -6.96
CA MET A 75 0.63 4.64 -7.26
C MET A 75 -0.83 5.07 -7.07
N GLY A 76 -1.77 4.27 -7.58
CA GLY A 76 -3.20 4.48 -7.43
C GLY A 76 -3.62 4.47 -5.97
N ALA A 77 -3.18 3.48 -5.19
CA ALA A 77 -3.48 3.38 -3.77
C ALA A 77 -3.02 4.62 -2.97
N MET A 78 -1.84 5.16 -3.28
CA MET A 78 -1.37 6.39 -2.62
C MET A 78 -2.24 7.60 -2.99
N ALA A 79 -2.65 7.71 -4.25
CA ALA A 79 -3.44 8.85 -4.73
C ALA A 79 -4.92 8.78 -4.30
N SER A 80 -5.55 7.61 -4.36
CA SER A 80 -7.01 7.45 -4.14
C SER A 80 -7.38 7.06 -2.71
N ILE A 81 -6.49 6.36 -2.00
CA ILE A 81 -6.77 5.90 -0.63
C ILE A 81 -6.00 6.76 0.36
N ARG A 82 -4.67 6.73 0.31
CA ARG A 82 -3.84 7.40 1.33
C ARG A 82 -4.12 8.90 1.39
N ASN A 83 -4.17 9.57 0.23
CA ASN A 83 -4.37 11.01 0.16
C ASN A 83 -5.70 11.42 0.82
N ILE A 84 -6.79 10.72 0.47
CA ILE A 84 -8.14 11.00 0.98
C ILE A 84 -8.19 10.84 2.51
N PHE A 85 -7.73 9.70 3.03
CA PHE A 85 -7.75 9.47 4.49
C PHE A 85 -6.75 10.33 5.27
N SER A 86 -5.77 10.96 4.62
CA SER A 86 -4.78 11.83 5.30
C SER A 86 -5.26 13.28 5.46
N HIS A 87 -6.29 13.70 4.73
CA HIS A 87 -6.83 15.07 4.82
C HIS A 87 -7.72 15.33 6.04
N GLY A 88 -8.02 14.32 6.86
CA GLY A 88 -8.63 14.47 8.19
C GLY A 88 -10.13 14.72 8.24
N ASP A 89 -10.71 15.33 7.21
CA ASP A 89 -12.13 15.69 7.13
C ASP A 89 -13.00 14.65 6.39
N GLU A 90 -12.44 13.47 6.12
CA GLU A 90 -13.14 12.42 5.39
C GLU A 90 -14.29 11.84 6.22
N GLU A 91 -15.48 11.77 5.61
CA GLU A 91 -16.65 11.15 6.24
C GLU A 91 -16.35 9.70 6.63
N ARG A 92 -17.00 9.24 7.70
CA ARG A 92 -16.84 7.86 8.17
C ARG A 92 -17.29 6.91 7.07
N ARG A 93 -16.36 6.10 6.56
CA ARG A 93 -16.64 5.02 5.61
C ARG A 93 -17.22 3.80 6.32
N SER A 94 -17.87 2.93 5.55
CA SER A 94 -18.44 1.71 6.10
C SER A 94 -17.33 0.72 6.52
N PRO A 95 -17.60 -0.16 7.51
CA PRO A 95 -16.66 -1.22 7.86
C PRO A 95 -16.29 -2.10 6.65
N GLU A 96 -17.24 -2.39 5.78
CA GLU A 96 -17.05 -3.26 4.60
C GLU A 96 -16.07 -2.64 3.61
N GLU A 97 -16.26 -1.36 3.27
CA GLU A 97 -15.38 -0.63 2.36
C GLU A 97 -13.95 -0.55 2.93
N CYS A 98 -13.82 -0.24 4.22
CA CYS A 98 -12.50 -0.21 4.86
C CYS A 98 -11.85 -1.60 4.90
N PHE A 99 -12.63 -2.67 5.07
CA PHE A 99 -12.11 -4.03 5.06
C PHE A 99 -11.58 -4.42 3.66
N GLU A 100 -12.29 -4.07 2.60
CA GLU A 100 -11.83 -4.26 1.21
C GLU A 100 -10.51 -3.54 0.95
N MET A 101 -10.40 -2.28 1.39
CA MET A 101 -9.16 -1.50 1.28
C MET A 101 -8.01 -2.16 2.06
N LEU A 102 -8.26 -2.62 3.28
CA LEU A 102 -7.25 -3.32 4.09
C LEU A 102 -6.77 -4.62 3.42
N LEU A 103 -7.69 -5.41 2.85
CA LEU A 103 -7.32 -6.62 2.11
C LEU A 103 -6.47 -6.29 0.87
N PHE A 104 -6.84 -5.24 0.13
CA PHE A 104 -6.07 -4.77 -1.01
C PHE A 104 -4.65 -4.31 -0.60
N ILE A 105 -4.54 -3.50 0.46
CA ILE A 105 -3.24 -3.03 0.98
C ILE A 105 -2.38 -4.21 1.46
N ASN A 106 -2.99 -5.18 2.16
CA ASN A 106 -2.31 -6.39 2.59
C ASN A 106 -1.81 -7.23 1.39
N TRP A 107 -2.59 -7.32 0.32
CA TRP A 107 -2.13 -7.95 -0.92
C TRP A 107 -0.94 -7.19 -1.53
N LEU A 108 -0.97 -5.85 -1.55
CA LEU A 108 0.17 -5.05 -2.03
C LEU A 108 1.45 -5.35 -1.25
N PHE A 109 1.38 -5.45 0.08
CA PHE A 109 2.52 -5.82 0.92
C PHE A 109 3.11 -7.18 0.55
N ARG A 110 2.27 -8.19 0.33
CA ARG A 110 2.70 -9.56 -0.01
C ARG A 110 3.43 -9.64 -1.36
N CYS A 111 3.21 -8.68 -2.24
CA CYS A 111 3.87 -8.58 -3.52
C CYS A 111 5.25 -7.90 -3.45
N ILE A 112 5.66 -7.37 -2.30
CA ILE A 112 6.99 -6.78 -2.11
C ILE A 112 7.98 -7.87 -1.70
N LYS A 113 9.20 -7.85 -2.24
CA LYS A 113 10.28 -8.71 -1.78
C LYS A 113 10.69 -8.32 -0.36
N THR A 114 10.60 -9.24 0.58
CA THR A 114 11.27 -9.11 1.88
C THR A 114 12.75 -9.41 1.69
N VAL A 115 13.60 -8.40 1.89
CA VAL A 115 15.05 -8.62 2.04
C VAL A 115 15.22 -9.40 3.35
N THR A 116 15.70 -10.64 3.27
CA THR A 116 16.12 -11.42 4.45
C THR A 116 17.63 -11.29 4.59
#